data_AF-A0A382H6C0-F1
#
_entry.id   AF-A0A382H6C0-F1
#
_cell.length_a   1.000
_cell.length_b   1.000
_cell.length_c   1.000
_cell.angle_alpha   90.00
_cell.angle_beta   90.00
_cell.angle_gamma   90.00
#
_symmetry.space_group_name_H-M   'P 1'
#
loop_
_entity.id
_entity.type
_entity.pdbx_description
1 polymer ?
#
loop_
_entity_poly.entity_id
_entity_poly.type
_entity_poly.pdbx_seq_one_letter_code
_entity_poly.pdbx_strand_id
1 'polypeptide(L)'
;IVVFPGGAGTAEEILYLMGILLHPDNQGRPFPLVFAGPESAREYFEQIDFFLTQTLGNSVRDYYQIIIGEPGKVANVILKGIRNVRKYRKAKDDAYYYNWLLKIPDDLQEPFAPSHENLAALDLTMDQPAAALAANLRRAFSGIVAGNIKESGIRAIEEKGPFQLHGDEKLMQMIDRLLISFANQKRMKVPLSNYHACYQIVS
;
A
#
# COMPACT_ATOMS: atom_id res chain seq x y z
N ILE A 1 -11.31 -4.36 7.74
CA ILE A 1 -10.80 -4.82 6.43
C ILE A 1 -9.92 -6.04 6.66
N VAL A 2 -10.04 -7.05 5.80
CA VAL A 2 -9.13 -8.20 5.77
C VAL A 2 -8.39 -8.15 4.44
N VAL A 3 -7.07 -8.17 4.47
CA VAL A 3 -6.20 -8.15 3.29
C VAL A 3 -5.55 -9.52 3.16
N PHE A 4 -5.65 -10.09 1.97
CA PHE A 4 -5.00 -11.36 1.61
C PHE A 4 -3.76 -11.09 0.74
N PRO A 5 -2.87 -12.08 0.55
CA PRO A 5 -1.72 -11.91 -0.32
C PRO A 5 -2.10 -11.58 -1.76
N GLY A 6 -1.47 -10.54 -2.31
CA GLY A 6 -1.73 -10.06 -3.66
C GLY A 6 -0.50 -9.46 -4.32
N GLY A 7 -0.66 -8.84 -5.48
CA GLY A 7 0.44 -8.19 -6.20
C GLY A 7 0.56 -6.71 -5.87
N ALA A 8 1.14 -5.95 -6.80
CA ALA A 8 1.31 -4.50 -6.67
C ALA A 8 -0.01 -3.73 -6.45
N GLY A 9 -1.14 -4.21 -6.97
CA GLY A 9 -2.45 -3.60 -6.68
C GLY A 9 -2.88 -3.73 -5.21
N THR A 10 -2.60 -4.87 -4.57
CA THR A 10 -2.87 -5.04 -3.14
C THR A 10 -1.89 -4.21 -2.29
N ALA A 11 -0.64 -4.07 -2.72
CA ALA A 11 0.30 -3.16 -2.09
C ALA A 11 -0.18 -1.69 -2.20
N GLU A 12 -0.70 -1.28 -3.35
CA GLU A 12 -1.33 0.04 -3.55
C GLU A 12 -2.48 0.27 -2.55
N GLU A 13 -3.37 -0.70 -2.37
CA GLU A 13 -4.48 -0.62 -1.43
C GLU A 13 -4.02 -0.57 0.04
N ILE A 14 -2.98 -1.32 0.41
CA ILE A 14 -2.37 -1.25 1.74
C ILE A 14 -1.81 0.16 1.99
N LEU A 15 -1.05 0.70 1.03
CA LEU A 15 -0.46 2.03 1.13
C LEU A 15 -1.52 3.14 1.18
N TYR A 16 -2.61 2.99 0.43
CA TYR A 16 -3.78 3.88 0.54
C TYR A 16 -4.36 3.89 1.96
N LEU A 17 -4.54 2.70 2.57
CA LEU A 17 -5.00 2.60 3.95
C LEU A 17 -4.00 3.21 4.93
N MET A 18 -2.69 3.01 4.74
CA MET A 18 -1.67 3.60 5.63
C MET A 18 -1.64 5.12 5.53
N GLY A 19 -1.73 5.69 4.32
CA GLY A 19 -1.80 7.14 4.12
C GLY A 19 -3.00 7.78 4.83
N ILE A 20 -4.14 7.08 4.87
CA ILE A 20 -5.31 7.52 5.66
C ILE A 20 -5.04 7.33 7.15
N LEU A 21 -4.72 6.12 7.61
CA LEU A 21 -4.73 5.78 9.03
C LEU A 21 -3.61 6.48 9.83
N LEU A 22 -2.49 6.77 9.18
CA LEU A 22 -1.37 7.50 9.78
C LEU A 22 -1.63 9.02 9.89
N HIS A 23 -2.70 9.54 9.27
CA HIS A 23 -3.05 10.95 9.38
C HIS A 23 -3.35 11.32 10.85
N PRO A 24 -2.83 12.45 11.38
CA PRO A 24 -3.02 12.85 12.77
C PRO A 24 -4.50 12.85 13.22
N ASP A 25 -5.39 13.39 12.38
CA ASP A 25 -6.85 13.42 12.64
C ASP A 25 -7.53 12.04 12.70
N ASN A 26 -6.83 10.97 12.32
CA ASN A 26 -7.31 9.59 12.39
C ASN A 26 -6.76 8.80 13.58
N GLN A 27 -5.88 9.39 14.38
CA GLN A 27 -5.36 8.76 15.58
C GLN A 27 -6.49 8.37 16.55
N GLY A 28 -6.36 7.17 17.13
CA GLY A 28 -7.34 6.63 18.09
C GLY A 28 -8.68 6.21 17.48
N ARG A 29 -8.88 6.31 16.16
CA ARG A 29 -10.09 5.81 15.51
C ARG A 29 -10.00 4.30 15.36
N PRO A 30 -11.01 3.52 15.81
CA PRO A 30 -10.98 2.08 15.63
C PRO A 30 -11.15 1.73 14.14
N PHE A 31 -10.15 1.05 13.59
CA PHE A 31 -10.19 0.53 12.23
C PHE A 31 -9.59 -0.89 12.22
N PRO A 32 -10.41 -1.95 12.36
CA PRO A 32 -9.88 -3.30 12.41
C PRO A 32 -9.32 -3.70 11.04
N LEU A 33 -8.00 -3.78 10.93
CA LEU A 33 -7.28 -4.22 9.74
C LEU A 33 -6.50 -5.49 10.06
N VAL A 34 -6.73 -6.54 9.27
CA VAL A 34 -6.06 -7.82 9.44
C VAL A 34 -5.44 -8.25 8.12
N PHE A 35 -4.15 -8.57 8.16
CA PHE A 35 -3.42 -9.22 7.08
C PHE A 35 -3.46 -10.72 7.34
N ALA A 36 -4.14 -11.46 6.47
CA ALA A 36 -4.47 -12.86 6.70
C ALA A 36 -4.06 -13.75 5.53
N GLY A 37 -3.59 -14.96 5.82
CA GLY A 37 -3.27 -15.94 4.79
C GLY A 37 -2.97 -17.32 5.36
N PRO A 38 -2.83 -18.35 4.50
CA PRO A 38 -2.33 -19.66 4.90
C PRO A 38 -0.85 -19.59 5.30
N GLU A 39 -0.30 -20.68 5.84
CA GLU A 39 1.13 -20.76 6.22
C GLU A 39 2.07 -20.41 5.06
N SER A 40 1.72 -20.77 3.83
CA SER A 40 2.47 -20.41 2.62
C SER A 40 2.52 -18.91 2.32
N ALA A 41 1.75 -18.08 3.03
CA ALA A 41 1.76 -16.63 2.93
C ALA A 41 2.63 -15.94 3.98
N ARG A 42 3.28 -16.68 4.89
CA ARG A 42 4.10 -16.11 5.97
C ARG A 42 5.17 -15.16 5.43
N GLU A 43 6.01 -15.65 4.52
CA GLU A 43 7.10 -14.86 3.93
C GLU A 43 6.57 -13.61 3.21
N TYR A 44 5.44 -13.72 2.52
CA TYR A 44 4.79 -12.57 1.88
C TYR A 44 4.46 -11.47 2.90
N PHE A 45 3.83 -11.81 4.03
CA PHE A 45 3.46 -10.82 5.03
C PHE A 45 4.65 -10.32 5.86
N GLU A 46 5.70 -11.13 6.03
CA GLU A 46 6.96 -10.67 6.61
C GLU A 46 7.62 -9.59 5.74
N GLN A 47 7.58 -9.76 4.40
CA GLN A 47 8.10 -8.75 3.47
C GLN A 47 7.25 -7.48 3.45
N ILE A 48 5.92 -7.59 3.50
CA ILE A 48 5.02 -6.44 3.63
C ILE A 48 5.27 -5.71 4.96
N ASP A 49 5.34 -6.43 6.09
CA ASP A 49 5.60 -5.84 7.41
C ASP A 49 6.95 -5.14 7.47
N PHE A 50 7.99 -5.79 6.93
CA PHE A 50 9.31 -5.21 6.80
C PHE A 50 9.26 -3.93 5.97
N PHE A 51 8.66 -3.97 4.77
CA PHE A 51 8.53 -2.81 3.90
C PHE A 51 7.82 -1.65 4.60
N LEU A 52 6.65 -1.90 5.20
CA LEU A 52 5.89 -0.85 5.89
C LEU A 52 6.66 -0.25 7.08
N THR A 53 7.30 -1.09 7.90
CA THR A 53 8.00 -0.60 9.10
C THR A 53 9.29 0.12 8.78
N GLN A 54 9.99 -0.28 7.72
CA GLN A 54 11.22 0.39 7.28
C GLN A 54 10.94 1.71 6.55
N THR A 55 9.77 1.87 5.94
CA THR A 55 9.41 3.08 5.18
C THR A 55 8.56 4.05 5.99
N LEU A 56 7.55 3.56 6.71
CA LEU A 56 6.56 4.37 7.42
C LEU A 56 6.80 4.41 8.94
N GLY A 57 7.83 3.73 9.43
CA GLY A 57 8.19 3.65 10.84
C GLY A 57 7.50 2.51 11.60
N ASN A 58 8.07 2.11 12.74
CA ASN A 58 7.60 0.96 13.52
C ASN A 58 6.18 1.11 14.08
N SER A 59 5.70 2.34 14.29
CA SER A 59 4.34 2.61 14.78
C SER A 59 3.24 2.18 13.81
N VAL A 60 3.58 1.91 12.54
CA VAL A 60 2.60 1.41 11.56
C VAL A 60 1.97 0.07 11.99
N ARG A 61 2.67 -0.73 12.80
CA ARG A 61 2.15 -2.00 13.34
C ARG A 61 0.96 -1.82 14.29
N ASP A 62 0.73 -0.63 14.83
CA ASP A 62 -0.44 -0.34 15.67
C ASP A 62 -1.76 -0.37 14.86
N TYR A 63 -1.65 -0.26 13.53
CA TYR A 63 -2.79 -0.13 12.63
C TYR A 63 -3.24 -1.46 12.00
N TYR A 64 -2.49 -2.55 12.11
CA TYR A 64 -2.86 -3.85 11.55
C TYR A 64 -2.43 -5.03 12.42
N GLN A 65 -3.01 -6.21 12.17
CA GLN A 65 -2.56 -7.47 12.74
C GLN A 65 -2.29 -8.48 11.64
N ILE A 66 -1.16 -9.20 11.72
CA ILE A 66 -0.85 -10.32 10.82
C ILE A 66 -1.29 -11.62 11.48
N ILE A 67 -2.14 -12.39 10.81
CA ILE A 67 -2.70 -13.66 11.30
C ILE A 67 -2.53 -14.73 10.24
N ILE A 68 -1.67 -15.72 10.50
CA ILE A 68 -1.32 -16.79 9.58
C ILE A 68 -1.95 -18.11 10.03
N GLY A 69 -2.63 -18.82 9.12
CA GLY A 69 -3.15 -20.17 9.35
C GLY A 69 -4.36 -20.26 10.31
N GLU A 70 -4.85 -19.14 10.86
CA GLU A 70 -5.91 -19.12 11.88
C GLU A 70 -7.18 -18.37 11.42
N PRO A 71 -7.98 -18.91 10.48
CA PRO A 71 -9.16 -18.20 9.95
C PRO A 71 -10.21 -17.86 11.02
N GLY A 72 -10.38 -18.73 12.04
CA GLY A 72 -11.27 -18.44 13.16
C GLY A 72 -10.83 -17.23 14.00
N LYS A 73 -9.51 -17.03 14.16
CA LYS A 73 -8.95 -15.87 14.84
C LYS A 73 -9.14 -14.59 14.04
N VAL A 74 -8.99 -14.63 12.71
CA VAL A 74 -9.31 -13.51 11.82
C VAL A 74 -10.76 -13.06 12.02
N ALA A 75 -11.71 -14.00 11.99
CA ALA A 75 -13.13 -13.71 12.19
C ALA A 75 -13.40 -13.08 13.58
N ASN A 76 -12.77 -13.61 14.63
CA ASN A 76 -12.92 -13.08 15.99
C ASN A 76 -12.37 -11.66 16.15
N VAL A 77 -11.19 -11.37 15.56
CA VAL A 77 -10.59 -10.02 15.59
C VAL A 77 -11.49 -9.02 14.86
N ILE A 78 -11.99 -9.37 13.67
CA ILE A 78 -12.90 -8.51 12.92
C ILE A 78 -14.21 -8.29 13.68
N LEU A 79 -14.82 -9.34 14.25
CA LEU A 79 -16.07 -9.23 14.99
C LEU A 79 -15.92 -8.34 16.23
N LYS A 80 -14.81 -8.47 16.97
CA LYS A 80 -14.48 -7.57 18.09
C LYS A 80 -14.28 -6.13 17.61
N GLY A 81 -13.57 -5.96 16.49
CA GLY A 81 -13.36 -4.67 15.83
C GLY A 81 -14.66 -3.97 15.45
N ILE A 82 -15.61 -4.69 14.84
CA ILE A 82 -16.94 -4.17 14.50
C ILE A 82 -17.68 -3.65 15.74
N ARG A 83 -17.61 -4.37 16.86
CA ARG A 83 -18.21 -3.90 18.13
C ARG A 83 -17.56 -2.60 18.61
N ASN A 84 -16.25 -2.46 18.49
CA ASN A 84 -15.53 -1.23 18.85
C ASN A 84 -15.89 -0.07 17.92
N VAL A 85 -15.97 -0.31 16.60
CA VAL A 85 -16.42 0.68 15.61
C VAL A 85 -17.83 1.17 15.95
N ARG A 86 -18.78 0.26 16.19
CA ARG A 86 -20.16 0.64 16.57
C ARG A 86 -20.22 1.50 17.82
N LYS A 87 -19.46 1.15 18.86
CA LYS A 87 -19.35 1.94 20.10
C LYS A 87 -18.80 3.33 19.82
N TYR A 88 -17.72 3.42 19.04
CA TYR A 88 -17.07 4.68 18.69
C TYR A 88 -17.99 5.60 17.89
N ARG A 89 -18.65 5.09 16.84
CA ARG A 89 -19.58 5.88 16.02
C ARG A 89 -20.76 6.39 16.83
N LYS A 90 -21.35 5.54 17.68
CA LYS A 90 -22.41 5.97 18.61
C LYS A 90 -21.95 7.08 19.55
N ALA A 91 -20.72 7.01 20.05
CA ALA A 91 -20.17 8.00 20.98
C ALA A 91 -19.73 9.30 20.30
N LYS A 92 -19.66 9.33 18.96
CA LYS A 92 -19.23 10.48 18.17
C LYS A 92 -20.33 10.99 17.22
N ASP A 93 -21.56 10.51 17.41
CA ASP A 93 -22.74 10.83 16.60
C ASP A 93 -22.52 10.69 15.08
N ASP A 94 -21.77 9.66 14.68
CA ASP A 94 -21.48 9.37 13.28
C ASP A 94 -22.27 8.15 12.77
N ALA A 95 -22.51 8.10 11.47
CA ALA A 95 -23.33 7.08 10.83
C ALA A 95 -22.67 5.70 10.91
N TYR A 96 -23.49 4.64 10.99
CA TYR A 96 -22.97 3.28 10.89
C TYR A 96 -22.64 2.86 9.44
N TYR A 97 -23.37 3.43 8.47
CA TYR A 97 -23.30 3.04 7.07
C TYR A 97 -22.26 3.83 6.25
N TYR A 98 -21.72 4.92 6.80
CA TYR A 98 -20.68 5.73 6.16
C TYR A 98 -19.75 6.32 7.22
N ASN A 99 -18.46 6.51 6.90
CA ASN A 99 -17.46 7.05 7.83
C ASN A 99 -17.19 8.53 7.61
N TRP A 100 -18.11 9.40 8.05
CA TRP A 100 -17.96 10.84 7.87
C TRP A 100 -16.78 11.41 8.67
N LEU A 101 -16.45 10.78 9.80
CA LEU A 101 -15.34 11.26 10.62
C LEU A 101 -13.96 10.81 10.11
N LEU A 102 -13.87 9.95 9.10
CA LEU A 102 -12.59 9.55 8.54
C LEU A 102 -11.99 10.71 7.76
N LYS A 103 -10.82 11.19 8.18
CA LYS A 103 -10.08 12.18 7.40
C LYS A 103 -9.35 11.48 6.27
N ILE A 104 -9.78 11.72 5.04
CA ILE A 104 -9.00 11.34 3.84
C ILE A 104 -8.30 12.62 3.37
N PRO A 105 -6.96 12.69 3.39
CA PRO A 105 -6.26 13.85 2.86
C PRO A 105 -6.48 13.98 1.34
N ASP A 106 -6.43 15.21 0.83
CA ASP A 106 -6.87 15.54 -0.54
C ASP A 106 -5.97 14.86 -1.60
N ASP A 107 -4.70 14.70 -1.26
CA ASP A 107 -3.68 13.98 -2.03
C ASP A 107 -4.06 12.51 -2.36
N LEU A 108 -4.87 11.88 -1.51
CA LEU A 108 -5.40 10.52 -1.70
C LEU A 108 -6.75 10.51 -2.44
N GLN A 109 -7.37 11.65 -2.69
CA GLN A 109 -8.64 11.77 -3.42
C GLN A 109 -8.43 12.16 -4.89
N GLU A 110 -7.39 12.93 -5.17
CA GLU A 110 -7.07 13.38 -6.51
C GLU A 110 -6.70 12.20 -7.44
N PRO A 111 -7.32 12.11 -8.63
CA PRO A 111 -6.92 11.13 -9.63
C PRO A 111 -5.45 11.32 -10.02
N PHE A 112 -4.67 10.25 -9.92
CA PHE A 112 -3.27 10.26 -10.34
C PHE A 112 -3.14 9.63 -11.73
N ALA A 113 -2.73 10.43 -12.72
CA ALA A 113 -2.40 9.94 -14.05
C ALA A 113 -0.93 9.46 -14.09
N PRO A 114 -0.64 8.18 -14.38
CA PRO A 114 0.72 7.64 -14.34
C PRO A 114 1.50 7.99 -15.62
N SER A 115 1.94 9.25 -15.73
CA SER A 115 2.84 9.74 -16.78
C SER A 115 4.28 9.80 -16.27
N HIS A 116 5.26 9.87 -17.19
CA HIS A 116 6.68 10.08 -16.84
C HIS A 116 6.88 11.34 -15.99
N GLU A 117 6.20 12.43 -16.33
CA GLU A 117 6.27 13.69 -15.59
C GLU A 117 5.73 13.54 -14.16
N ASN A 118 4.54 12.96 -14.01
CA ASN A 118 3.91 12.83 -12.70
C ASN A 118 4.65 11.85 -11.78
N LEU A 119 5.24 10.79 -12.34
CA LEU A 119 6.04 9.83 -11.58
C LEU A 119 7.41 10.41 -11.20
N ALA A 120 8.03 11.21 -12.07
CA ALA A 120 9.27 11.91 -11.76
C ALA A 120 9.08 13.01 -10.70
N ALA A 121 7.89 13.59 -10.61
CA ALA A 121 7.55 14.60 -9.61
C ALA A 121 7.21 14.04 -8.22
N LEU A 122 7.20 12.70 -8.03
CA LEU A 122 6.92 12.12 -6.72
C LEU A 122 8.08 12.35 -5.76
N ASP A 123 7.75 12.80 -4.55
CA ASP A 123 8.70 12.83 -3.44
C ASP A 123 8.77 11.45 -2.79
N LEU A 124 9.81 10.69 -3.15
CA LEU A 124 10.12 9.37 -2.57
C LEU A 124 11.34 9.45 -1.64
N THR A 125 11.48 10.55 -0.89
CA THR A 125 12.43 10.66 0.21
C THR A 125 11.81 10.18 1.53
N MET A 126 12.61 9.64 2.45
CA MET A 126 12.13 9.20 3.76
C MET A 126 12.05 10.34 4.78
N ASP A 127 12.59 11.53 4.47
CA ASP A 127 12.53 12.73 5.32
C ASP A 127 11.22 13.50 5.13
N GLN A 128 10.09 12.80 5.31
CA GLN A 128 8.75 13.37 5.23
C GLN A 128 7.80 12.64 6.18
N PRO A 129 6.63 13.21 6.52
CA PRO A 129 5.64 12.53 7.35
C PRO A 129 5.21 11.19 6.74
N ALA A 130 5.10 10.15 7.57
CA ALA A 130 4.78 8.79 7.12
C ALA A 130 3.47 8.71 6.30
N ALA A 131 2.45 9.51 6.64
CA ALA A 131 1.21 9.58 5.87
C ALA A 131 1.43 10.11 4.44
N ALA A 132 2.30 11.12 4.27
CA ALA A 132 2.65 11.70 2.98
C ALA A 132 3.48 10.71 2.13
N LEU A 133 4.48 10.07 2.75
CA LEU A 133 5.26 9.03 2.07
C LEU A 133 4.37 7.87 1.61
N ALA A 134 3.42 7.43 2.44
CA ALA A 134 2.47 6.39 2.05
C ALA A 134 1.61 6.80 0.83
N ALA A 135 1.20 8.08 0.74
CA ALA A 135 0.47 8.59 -0.43
C ALA A 135 1.33 8.62 -1.70
N ASN A 136 2.60 9.04 -1.61
CA ASN A 136 3.53 9.01 -2.74
C ASN A 136 3.87 7.58 -3.18
N LEU A 137 4.10 6.67 -2.23
CA LEU A 137 4.27 5.25 -2.51
C LEU A 137 3.03 4.66 -3.20
N ARG A 138 1.82 4.98 -2.73
CA ARG A 138 0.57 4.56 -3.38
C ARG A 138 0.56 4.97 -4.87
N ARG A 139 0.95 6.20 -5.19
CA ARG A 139 1.01 6.71 -6.57
C ARG A 139 2.09 5.99 -7.39
N ALA A 140 3.27 5.77 -6.81
CA ALA A 140 4.35 5.02 -7.44
C ALA A 140 3.91 3.59 -7.80
N PHE A 141 3.31 2.86 -6.86
CA PHE A 141 2.77 1.52 -7.12
C PHE A 141 1.66 1.53 -8.18
N SER A 142 0.78 2.55 -8.18
CA SER A 142 -0.24 2.71 -9.23
C SER A 142 0.38 2.90 -10.61
N GLY A 143 1.46 3.69 -10.71
CA GLY A 143 2.24 3.86 -11.93
C GLY A 143 2.92 2.58 -12.40
N ILE A 144 3.54 1.84 -11.48
CA ILE A 144 4.19 0.55 -11.77
C ILE A 144 3.17 -0.49 -12.23
N VAL A 145 1.98 -0.54 -11.63
CA VAL A 145 0.87 -1.38 -12.08
C VAL A 145 0.43 -0.97 -13.49
N ALA A 146 0.31 0.32 -13.76
CA ALA A 146 -0.06 0.83 -15.08
C ALA A 146 0.97 0.46 -16.15
N GLY A 147 2.26 0.70 -15.90
CA GLY A 147 3.36 0.38 -16.83
C GLY A 147 3.49 -1.10 -17.16
N ASN A 148 3.05 -2.00 -16.26
CA ASN A 148 3.17 -3.45 -16.46
C ASN A 148 1.91 -4.13 -17.01
N ILE A 149 0.72 -3.54 -16.83
CA ILE A 149 -0.56 -4.26 -17.07
C ILE A 149 -1.54 -3.44 -17.92
N LYS A 150 -1.49 -2.11 -17.88
CA LYS A 150 -2.42 -1.26 -18.61
C LYS A 150 -1.84 -0.91 -19.97
N GLU A 151 -2.64 -1.05 -21.03
CA GLU A 151 -2.23 -0.75 -22.41
C GLU A 151 -1.61 0.65 -22.54
N SER A 152 -2.23 1.66 -21.90
CA SER A 152 -1.70 3.03 -21.91
C SER A 152 -0.35 3.18 -21.22
N GLY A 153 -0.10 2.43 -20.14
CA GLY A 153 1.17 2.43 -19.43
C GLY A 153 2.25 1.71 -20.24
N ILE A 154 1.95 0.53 -20.76
CA ILE A 154 2.87 -0.25 -21.62
C ILE A 154 3.32 0.58 -22.81
N ARG A 155 2.36 1.20 -23.52
CA ARG A 155 2.65 2.07 -24.66
C ARG A 155 3.51 3.27 -24.30
N ALA A 156 3.27 3.88 -23.14
CA ALA A 156 4.11 4.99 -22.66
C ALA A 156 5.57 4.54 -22.42
N ILE A 157 5.77 3.33 -21.89
CA ILE A 157 7.11 2.76 -21.71
C ILE A 157 7.77 2.43 -23.04
N GLU A 158 7.04 1.87 -24.00
CA GLU A 158 7.55 1.59 -25.35
C GLU A 158 7.96 2.87 -26.10
N GLU A 159 7.18 3.95 -25.95
CA GLU A 159 7.42 5.22 -26.66
C GLU A 159 8.51 6.08 -26.00
N LYS A 160 8.59 6.10 -24.65
CA LYS A 160 9.43 7.06 -23.90
C LYS A 160 10.49 6.41 -23.01
N GLY A 161 10.52 5.09 -22.93
CA GLY A 161 11.38 4.34 -22.01
C GLY A 161 10.79 4.24 -20.59
N PRO A 162 11.56 3.69 -19.64
CA PRO A 162 11.12 3.48 -18.26
C PRO A 162 10.73 4.79 -17.55
N PHE A 163 9.77 4.71 -16.63
CA PHE A 163 9.45 5.82 -15.73
C PHE A 163 10.67 6.20 -14.90
N GLN A 164 10.90 7.50 -14.71
CA GLN A 164 12.02 7.98 -13.91
C GLN A 164 11.50 8.26 -12.50
N LEU A 165 12.04 7.60 -11.49
CA LEU A 165 11.67 7.79 -10.08
C LEU A 165 12.83 8.43 -9.32
N HIS A 166 12.57 9.56 -8.68
CA HIS A 166 13.52 10.28 -7.83
C HIS A 166 13.20 10.00 -6.36
N GLY A 167 14.19 9.54 -5.59
CA GLY A 167 14.00 9.23 -4.18
C GLY A 167 15.21 8.60 -3.53
N ASP A 168 15.05 8.21 -2.27
CA ASP A 168 16.14 7.58 -1.52
C ASP A 168 16.50 6.22 -2.12
N GLU A 169 17.78 6.00 -2.40
CA GLU A 169 18.27 4.74 -2.98
C GLU A 169 17.83 3.52 -2.16
N LYS A 170 17.89 3.64 -0.82
CA LYS A 170 17.44 2.59 0.09
C LYS A 170 15.94 2.31 -0.03
N LEU A 171 15.11 3.34 -0.21
CA LEU A 171 13.67 3.16 -0.41
C LEU A 171 13.41 2.42 -1.72
N MET A 172 14.09 2.82 -2.79
CA MET A 172 13.92 2.21 -4.10
C MET A 172 14.35 0.74 -4.11
N GLN A 173 15.48 0.41 -3.46
CA GLN A 173 15.90 -0.99 -3.26
C GLN A 173 14.86 -1.83 -2.51
N MET A 174 14.12 -1.24 -1.57
CA MET A 174 13.03 -1.92 -0.86
C MET A 174 11.81 -2.13 -1.76
N ILE A 175 11.48 -1.16 -2.63
CA ILE A 175 10.41 -1.31 -3.64
C ILE A 175 10.78 -2.42 -4.63
N ASP A 176 12.01 -2.41 -5.17
CA ASP A 176 12.54 -3.44 -6.07
C ASP A 176 12.39 -4.84 -5.46
N ARG A 177 12.88 -5.00 -4.23
CA ARG A 177 12.82 -6.28 -3.51
C ARG A 177 11.38 -6.77 -3.36
N LEU A 178 10.44 -5.87 -3.07
CA LEU A 178 9.03 -6.20 -2.89
C LEU A 178 8.37 -6.60 -4.23
N LEU A 179 8.66 -5.89 -5.32
CA LEU A 179 8.12 -6.22 -6.64
C LEU A 179 8.69 -7.53 -7.20
N ILE A 180 10.00 -7.76 -7.03
CA ILE A 180 10.65 -9.02 -7.38
C ILE A 180 9.99 -10.18 -6.62
N SER A 181 9.67 -10.00 -5.34
CA SER A 181 9.01 -11.05 -4.57
C SER A 181 7.59 -11.33 -5.08
N PHE A 182 6.84 -10.31 -5.48
CA PHE A 182 5.53 -10.49 -6.12
C PHE A 182 5.64 -11.25 -7.44
N ALA A 183 6.64 -10.94 -8.26
CA ALA A 183 6.87 -11.64 -9.52
C ALA A 183 7.28 -13.11 -9.28
N ASN A 184 8.17 -13.38 -8.32
CA ASN A 184 8.60 -14.73 -7.93
C ASN A 184 7.42 -15.59 -7.45
N GLN A 185 6.48 -14.98 -6.72
CA GLN A 185 5.27 -15.63 -6.23
C GLN A 185 4.15 -15.70 -7.28
N LYS A 186 4.41 -15.35 -8.54
CA LYS A 186 3.42 -15.31 -9.64
C LYS A 186 2.20 -14.43 -9.33
N ARG A 187 2.42 -13.34 -8.57
CA ARG A 187 1.39 -12.34 -8.21
C ARG A 187 1.36 -11.15 -9.17
N MET A 188 2.20 -11.19 -10.20
CA MET A 188 2.19 -10.27 -11.33
C MET A 188 1.80 -11.06 -12.59
N LYS A 189 1.10 -10.42 -13.53
CA LYS A 189 0.72 -11.03 -14.81
C LYS A 189 1.91 -11.28 -15.73
N VAL A 190 3.06 -10.68 -15.45
CA VAL A 190 4.28 -10.81 -16.24
C VAL A 190 5.12 -11.98 -15.71
N PRO A 191 5.53 -12.95 -16.54
CA PRO A 191 6.47 -14.00 -16.14
C PRO A 191 7.79 -13.40 -15.67
N LEU A 192 8.41 -14.00 -14.64
CA LEU A 192 9.68 -13.51 -14.07
C LEU A 192 10.78 -13.32 -15.13
N SER A 193 10.87 -14.22 -16.11
CA SER A 193 11.84 -14.16 -17.21
C SER A 193 11.69 -12.93 -18.10
N ASN A 194 10.52 -12.28 -18.06
CA ASN A 194 10.17 -11.12 -18.88
C ASN A 194 9.84 -9.90 -18.02
N TYR A 195 10.03 -9.99 -16.69
CA TYR A 195 9.84 -8.84 -15.82
C TYR A 195 11.05 -7.92 -15.97
N HIS A 196 10.86 -6.87 -16.77
CA HIS A 196 11.73 -5.72 -16.79
C HIS A 196 11.06 -4.62 -15.96
N ALA A 197 11.82 -3.99 -15.07
CA ALA A 197 11.30 -2.83 -14.33
C ALA A 197 10.83 -1.78 -15.35
N CYS A 198 9.56 -1.39 -15.27
CA CYS A 198 9.02 -0.28 -16.06
C CYS A 198 9.44 1.09 -15.51
N TYR A 199 10.45 1.12 -14.64
CA TYR A 199 11.02 2.33 -14.04
C TYR A 199 12.53 2.21 -13.91
N GLN A 200 13.17 3.36 -13.75
CA GLN A 200 14.59 3.55 -13.49
C GLN A 200 14.74 4.58 -12.37
N ILE A 201 15.68 4.32 -11.46
CA ILE A 201 16.03 5.26 -10.40
C ILE A 201 16.96 6.32 -10.99
N VAL A 202 16.64 7.57 -10.71
CA VAL A 202 17.44 8.74 -11.07
C VAL A 202 17.80 9.50 -9.81
N SER A 203 19.11 9.65 -9.61
CA SER A 203 19.75 10.43 -8.55
C SER A 203 19.64 11.92 -8.79
#